data_AF-A0A9P6SR86-F1
#
_entry.id   AF-A0A9P6SR86-F1
#
_cell.length_a   1.000
_cell.length_b   1.000
_cell.length_c   1.000
_cell.angle_alpha   90.00
_cell.angle_beta   90.00
_cell.angle_gamma   90.00
#
_symmetry.space_group_name_H-M   'P 1'
#
loop_
_entity.id
_entity.type
_entity.pdbx_description
1 polymer ?
#
loop_
_entity_poly.entity_id
_entity_poly.type
_entity_poly.pdbx_seq_one_letter_code
_entity_poly.pdbx_strand_id
1 'polypeptide(L)'
;DGHKKELDGSNQQQKDFQEKEGRLTALEQEIKEEKQHIELLLAEKRQLDHELESQVKAKAQTELRIRDHEDNAGTTAEIKQRNQEELKAIEDEIQSKELELAQVIPEFQARENEERQLREELEQVDLQRQTLYSKQGRSGQFKSKALRDDWIRREMDEIQQSYNMQTSQASVTEGALQTLRSQLQQVSEKIGTMREQETSRKVESESLLEEMTLLKVERDKLTDQRKELWREDAKLDSTLNNLREERHKAERALGATMDKSTGAGLDAVRRIAKTLNLDGFYGPLYELFNVTDEYDVAVNVTAGSSLFHVVVDTDQTATRILEALNKEKAGRVTFMPLNRLNTKPSTYPEAEDAFPMIKKLTFDP
;
A
#
# COMPACT_ATOMS: atom_id res chain seq x y z
N ASP A 1 -84.91 -16.58 30.22
CA ASP A 1 -84.19 -17.09 29.03
C ASP A 1 -83.58 -16.06 28.09
N GLY A 2 -83.94 -14.77 28.14
CA GLY A 2 -83.28 -13.73 27.32
C GLY A 2 -81.83 -13.41 27.71
N HIS A 3 -81.54 -13.25 29.01
CA HIS A 3 -80.20 -12.85 29.47
C HIS A 3 -79.09 -13.89 29.24
N LYS A 4 -79.40 -15.19 29.22
CA LYS A 4 -78.39 -16.23 28.93
C LYS A 4 -77.96 -16.25 27.46
N LYS A 5 -78.85 -15.92 26.51
CA LYS A 5 -78.52 -15.85 25.08
C LYS A 5 -77.71 -14.60 24.71
N GLU A 6 -77.91 -13.48 25.41
CA GLU A 6 -77.10 -12.27 25.23
C GLU A 6 -75.68 -12.42 25.79
N LEU A 7 -75.53 -13.09 26.94
CA LEU A 7 -74.23 -13.41 27.54
C LEU A 7 -73.42 -14.41 26.70
N ASP A 8 -74.06 -15.45 26.13
CA ASP A 8 -73.38 -16.38 25.23
C ASP A 8 -72.97 -15.72 23.90
N GLY A 9 -73.81 -14.86 23.32
CA GLY A 9 -73.47 -14.08 22.13
C GLY A 9 -72.30 -13.12 22.36
N SER A 10 -72.27 -12.45 23.53
CA SER A 10 -71.18 -11.57 23.94
C SER A 10 -69.87 -12.35 24.16
N ASN A 11 -69.93 -13.53 24.79
CA ASN A 11 -68.75 -14.37 25.00
C ASN A 11 -68.21 -14.96 23.68
N GLN A 12 -69.08 -15.32 22.73
CA GLN A 12 -68.67 -15.79 21.41
C GLN A 12 -67.97 -14.67 20.61
N GLN A 13 -68.54 -13.46 20.63
CA GLN A 13 -67.93 -12.28 20.00
C GLN A 13 -66.60 -11.89 20.63
N GLN A 14 -66.46 -12.07 21.95
CA GLN A 14 -65.22 -11.78 22.67
C GLN A 14 -64.11 -12.79 22.36
N LYS A 15 -64.45 -14.07 22.16
CA LYS A 15 -63.51 -15.09 21.67
C LYS A 15 -63.09 -14.84 20.22
N ASP A 16 -64.03 -14.53 19.33
CA ASP A 16 -63.73 -14.17 17.94
C ASP A 16 -62.88 -12.90 17.85
N PHE A 17 -63.09 -11.94 18.76
CA PHE A 17 -62.28 -10.73 18.86
C PHE A 17 -60.85 -11.05 19.32
N GLN A 18 -60.67 -11.89 20.35
CA GLN A 18 -59.35 -12.32 20.82
C GLN A 18 -58.59 -13.15 19.78
N GLU A 19 -59.26 -14.04 19.05
CA GLU A 19 -58.63 -14.77 17.93
C GLU A 19 -58.21 -13.83 16.80
N LYS A 20 -59.05 -12.86 16.44
CA LYS A 20 -58.70 -11.86 15.43
C LYS A 20 -57.57 -10.95 15.89
N GLU A 21 -57.55 -10.54 17.15
CA GLU A 21 -56.50 -9.72 17.75
C GLU A 21 -55.16 -10.49 17.81
N GLY A 22 -55.18 -11.76 18.21
CA GLY A 22 -54.00 -12.64 18.16
C GLY A 22 -53.48 -12.90 16.74
N ARG A 23 -54.39 -12.97 15.75
CA ARG A 23 -54.01 -13.07 14.33
C ARG A 23 -53.46 -11.74 13.79
N LEU A 24 -53.93 -10.62 14.32
CA LEU A 24 -53.46 -9.27 13.97
C LEU A 24 -52.05 -9.04 14.53
N THR A 25 -51.77 -9.44 15.77
CA THR A 25 -50.43 -9.35 16.36
C THR A 25 -49.43 -10.29 15.69
N ALA A 26 -49.85 -11.50 15.29
CA ALA A 26 -49.02 -12.40 14.49
C ALA A 26 -48.67 -11.79 13.11
N LEU A 27 -49.67 -11.23 12.41
CA LEU A 27 -49.45 -10.52 11.14
C LEU A 27 -48.57 -9.27 11.32
N GLU A 28 -48.69 -8.54 12.42
CA GLU A 28 -47.81 -7.40 12.73
C GLU A 28 -46.36 -7.82 12.99
N GLN A 29 -46.14 -8.98 13.62
CA GLN A 29 -44.82 -9.58 13.76
C GLN A 29 -44.24 -10.00 12.41
N GLU A 30 -45.01 -10.72 11.58
CA GLU A 30 -44.58 -11.13 10.24
C GLU A 30 -44.26 -9.91 9.36
N ILE A 31 -45.09 -8.86 9.38
CA ILE A 31 -44.82 -7.60 8.66
C ILE A 31 -43.53 -6.94 9.13
N LYS A 32 -43.21 -7.05 10.42
CA LYS A 32 -41.99 -6.47 10.99
C LYS A 32 -40.76 -7.26 10.58
N GLU A 33 -40.83 -8.59 10.59
CA GLU A 33 -39.77 -9.48 10.12
C GLU A 33 -39.50 -9.27 8.62
N GLU A 34 -40.55 -9.22 7.80
CA GLU A 34 -40.42 -8.93 6.36
C GLU A 34 -39.84 -7.55 6.08
N LYS A 35 -40.20 -6.52 6.87
CA LYS A 35 -39.57 -5.19 6.76
C LYS A 35 -38.08 -5.21 7.06
N GLN A 36 -37.66 -5.95 8.09
CA GLN A 36 -36.24 -6.13 8.41
C GLN A 36 -35.51 -6.89 7.30
N HIS A 37 -36.16 -7.90 6.71
CA HIS A 37 -35.60 -8.65 5.59
C HIS A 37 -35.45 -7.79 4.33
N ILE A 38 -36.42 -6.92 4.04
CA ILE A 38 -36.35 -5.93 2.95
C ILE A 38 -35.21 -4.94 3.19
N GLU A 39 -35.00 -4.46 4.42
CA GLU A 39 -33.87 -3.56 4.74
C GLU A 39 -32.51 -4.23 4.54
N LEU A 40 -32.37 -5.50 4.95
CA LEU A 40 -31.18 -6.30 4.69
C LEU A 40 -30.92 -6.48 3.19
N LEU A 41 -31.94 -6.88 2.43
CA LEU A 41 -31.83 -7.06 0.97
C LEU A 41 -31.51 -5.75 0.24
N LEU A 42 -32.03 -4.61 0.73
CA LEU A 42 -31.68 -3.29 0.20
C LEU A 42 -30.22 -2.91 0.48
N ALA A 43 -29.69 -3.27 1.64
CA ALA A 43 -28.29 -3.07 1.99
C ALA A 43 -27.38 -3.96 1.12
N GLU A 44 -27.71 -5.24 0.96
CA GLU A 44 -27.00 -6.17 0.08
C GLU A 44 -27.02 -5.70 -1.37
N LYS A 45 -28.19 -5.28 -1.87
CA LYS A 45 -28.31 -4.71 -3.23
C LYS A 45 -27.38 -3.51 -3.42
N ARG A 46 -27.34 -2.58 -2.46
CA ARG A 46 -26.46 -1.40 -2.55
C ARG A 46 -24.98 -1.79 -2.55
N GLN A 47 -24.60 -2.79 -1.77
CA GLN A 47 -23.23 -3.33 -1.77
C GLN A 47 -22.89 -3.94 -3.12
N LEU A 48 -23.77 -4.79 -3.66
CA LEU A 48 -23.59 -5.41 -4.97
C LEU A 48 -23.54 -4.39 -6.11
N ASP A 49 -24.38 -3.35 -6.08
CA ASP A 49 -24.33 -2.26 -7.07
C ASP A 49 -22.99 -1.51 -7.02
N HIS A 50 -22.45 -1.27 -5.81
CA HIS A 50 -21.14 -0.63 -5.64
C HIS A 50 -19.99 -1.53 -6.12
N GLU A 51 -20.05 -2.82 -5.81
CA GLU A 51 -19.10 -3.81 -6.32
C GLU A 51 -19.15 -3.89 -7.84
N LEU A 52 -20.33 -3.93 -8.44
CA LEU A 52 -20.52 -3.93 -9.89
C LEU A 52 -19.90 -2.67 -10.53
N GLU A 53 -20.15 -1.47 -9.98
CA GLU A 53 -19.54 -0.25 -10.48
C GLU A 53 -18.01 -0.28 -10.40
N SER A 54 -17.47 -0.82 -9.31
CA SER A 54 -16.02 -0.97 -9.13
C SER A 54 -15.42 -1.93 -10.17
N GLN A 55 -16.09 -3.05 -10.44
CA GLN A 55 -15.67 -4.05 -11.42
C GLN A 55 -15.78 -3.53 -12.85
N VAL A 56 -16.83 -2.77 -13.18
CA VAL A 56 -16.98 -2.11 -14.49
C VAL A 56 -15.85 -1.09 -14.72
N LYS A 57 -15.49 -0.29 -13.70
CA LYS A 57 -14.35 0.64 -13.79
C LYS A 57 -13.03 -0.10 -13.96
N ALA A 58 -12.82 -1.18 -13.21
CA ALA A 58 -11.61 -2.01 -13.32
C ALA A 58 -11.49 -2.63 -14.73
N LYS A 59 -12.59 -3.19 -15.26
CA LYS A 59 -12.66 -3.74 -16.62
C LYS A 59 -12.34 -2.69 -17.69
N ALA A 60 -12.94 -1.50 -17.60
CA ALA A 60 -12.68 -0.44 -18.56
C ALA A 60 -11.21 0.02 -18.52
N GLN A 61 -10.61 0.10 -17.33
CA GLN A 61 -9.19 0.44 -17.18
C GLN A 61 -8.26 -0.65 -17.75
N THR A 62 -8.58 -1.93 -17.56
CA THR A 62 -7.79 -3.02 -18.14
C THR A 62 -7.94 -3.10 -19.65
N GLU A 63 -9.13 -2.90 -20.20
CA GLU A 63 -9.35 -2.82 -21.66
C GLU A 63 -8.58 -1.67 -22.30
N LEU A 64 -8.56 -0.48 -21.69
CA LEU A 64 -7.75 0.64 -22.16
C LEU A 64 -6.24 0.30 -22.16
N ARG A 65 -5.74 -0.32 -21.08
CA ARG A 65 -4.33 -0.75 -21.01
C ARG A 65 -3.99 -1.79 -22.07
N ILE A 66 -4.87 -2.76 -22.31
CA ILE A 66 -4.66 -3.77 -23.35
C ILE A 66 -4.56 -3.08 -24.72
N ARG A 67 -5.48 -2.16 -25.02
CA ARG A 67 -5.47 -1.39 -26.26
C ARG A 67 -4.20 -0.54 -26.42
N ASP A 68 -3.79 0.16 -25.37
CA ASP A 68 -2.53 0.92 -25.38
C ASP A 68 -1.31 0.02 -25.63
N HIS A 69 -1.30 -1.19 -25.06
CA HIS A 69 -0.23 -2.17 -25.30
C HIS A 69 -0.28 -2.76 -26.71
N GLU A 70 -1.46 -3.00 -27.27
CA GLU A 70 -1.64 -3.47 -28.66
C GLU A 70 -1.23 -2.40 -29.68
N ASP A 71 -1.63 -1.14 -29.48
CA ASP A 71 -1.25 0.00 -30.32
C ASP A 71 0.27 0.25 -30.24
N ASN A 72 0.86 0.14 -29.05
CA ASN A 72 2.32 0.20 -28.86
C ASN A 72 3.04 -1.00 -29.49
N ALA A 73 2.48 -2.21 -29.41
CA ALA A 73 3.07 -3.39 -30.06
C ALA A 73 3.02 -3.27 -31.59
N GLY A 74 1.92 -2.76 -32.15
CA GLY A 74 1.76 -2.49 -33.58
C GLY A 74 2.79 -1.48 -34.09
N THR A 75 2.88 -0.32 -33.43
CA THR A 75 3.86 0.72 -33.79
C THR A 75 5.31 0.23 -33.63
N THR A 76 5.60 -0.54 -32.58
CA THR A 76 6.95 -1.13 -32.40
C THR A 76 7.28 -2.15 -33.48
N ALA A 77 6.32 -2.96 -33.91
CA ALA A 77 6.49 -3.93 -34.99
C ALA A 77 6.73 -3.25 -36.35
N GLU A 78 5.97 -2.20 -36.67
CA GLU A 78 6.15 -1.41 -37.89
C GLU A 78 7.52 -0.70 -37.93
N ILE A 79 7.92 -0.08 -36.81
CA ILE A 79 9.23 0.56 -36.69
C ILE A 79 10.35 -0.48 -36.83
N LYS A 80 10.20 -1.65 -36.20
CA LYS A 80 11.18 -2.74 -36.29
C LYS A 80 11.32 -3.25 -37.73
N GLN A 81 10.20 -3.44 -38.44
CA GLN A 81 10.22 -3.88 -39.83
C GLN A 81 10.88 -2.83 -40.74
N ARG A 82 10.51 -1.56 -40.58
CA ARG A 82 11.11 -0.46 -41.35
C ARG A 82 12.62 -0.35 -41.10
N ASN A 83 13.05 -0.45 -39.84
CA ASN A 83 14.47 -0.44 -39.49
C ASN A 83 15.21 -1.67 -40.07
N GLN A 84 14.56 -2.83 -40.16
CA GLN A 84 15.16 -4.02 -40.80
C GLN A 84 15.28 -3.88 -42.31
N GLU A 85 14.32 -3.24 -42.97
CA GLU A 85 14.38 -2.93 -44.40
C GLU A 85 15.46 -1.87 -44.70
N GLU A 86 15.54 -0.81 -43.88
CA GLU A 86 16.60 0.21 -43.96
C GLU A 86 17.99 -0.41 -43.71
N LEU A 87 18.13 -1.31 -42.73
CA LEU A 87 19.39 -2.00 -42.45
C LEU A 87 19.86 -2.84 -43.65
N LYS A 88 18.97 -3.64 -44.24
CA LYS A 88 19.30 -4.46 -45.42
C LYS A 88 19.72 -3.62 -46.61
N ALA A 89 19.02 -2.51 -46.86
CA ALA A 89 19.38 -1.60 -47.95
C ALA A 89 20.79 -1.01 -47.77
N ILE A 90 21.15 -0.64 -46.53
CA ILE A 90 22.48 -0.13 -46.20
C ILE A 90 23.54 -1.24 -46.33
N GLU A 91 23.25 -2.47 -45.88
CA GLU A 91 24.16 -3.61 -46.02
C GLU A 91 24.46 -3.94 -47.50
N ASP A 92 23.44 -3.93 -48.35
CA ASP A 92 23.58 -4.14 -49.79
C ASP A 92 24.40 -3.01 -50.44
N GLU A 93 24.17 -1.76 -50.03
CA GLU A 93 24.92 -0.60 -50.53
C GLU A 93 26.40 -0.66 -50.11
N ILE A 94 26.68 -1.03 -48.86
CA ILE A 94 28.05 -1.25 -48.35
C ILE A 94 28.73 -2.37 -49.16
N GLN A 95 28.08 -3.51 -49.37
CA GLN A 95 28.66 -4.60 -50.16
C GLN A 95 28.97 -4.15 -51.59
N SER A 96 28.08 -3.39 -52.23
CA SER A 96 28.34 -2.85 -53.57
C SER A 96 29.57 -1.94 -53.59
N LYS A 97 29.70 -1.08 -52.58
CA LYS A 97 30.80 -0.11 -52.46
C LYS A 97 32.12 -0.80 -52.12
N GLU A 98 32.12 -1.82 -51.27
CA GLU A 98 33.30 -2.64 -50.99
C GLU A 98 33.79 -3.37 -52.24
N LEU A 99 32.87 -3.85 -53.08
CA LEU A 99 33.19 -4.54 -54.33
C LEU A 99 33.76 -3.58 -55.39
N GLU A 100 33.21 -2.36 -55.48
CA GLU A 100 33.80 -1.26 -56.27
C GLU A 100 35.20 -0.89 -55.76
N LEU A 101 35.38 -0.74 -54.44
CA LEU A 101 36.66 -0.37 -53.84
C LEU A 101 37.72 -1.45 -54.06
N ALA A 102 37.34 -2.73 -53.99
CA ALA A 102 38.22 -3.87 -54.25
C ALA A 102 38.74 -3.91 -55.70
N GLN A 103 38.01 -3.32 -56.65
CA GLN A 103 38.46 -3.17 -58.04
C GLN A 103 39.35 -1.94 -58.25
N VAL A 104 39.08 -0.84 -57.53
CA VAL A 104 39.81 0.43 -57.68
C VAL A 104 41.15 0.43 -56.94
N ILE A 105 41.26 -0.23 -55.77
CA ILE A 105 42.52 -0.29 -55.00
C ILE A 105 43.69 -0.85 -55.83
N PRO A 106 43.56 -1.99 -56.54
CA PRO A 106 44.65 -2.55 -57.34
C PRO A 106 45.08 -1.62 -58.49
N GLU A 107 44.12 -0.97 -59.17
CA GLU A 107 44.43 -0.01 -60.24
C GLU A 107 45.14 1.24 -59.69
N PHE A 108 44.68 1.76 -58.55
CA PHE A 108 45.33 2.88 -57.87
C PHE A 108 46.76 2.54 -57.46
N GLN A 109 46.97 1.39 -56.81
CA GLN A 109 48.30 0.93 -56.41
C GLN A 109 49.22 0.69 -57.62
N ALA A 110 48.69 0.16 -58.72
CA ALA A 110 49.46 -0.01 -59.95
C ALA A 110 49.89 1.35 -60.54
N ARG A 111 48.99 2.33 -60.58
CA ARG A 111 49.28 3.69 -61.04
C ARG A 111 50.25 4.44 -60.13
N GLU A 112 50.12 4.29 -58.82
CA GLU A 112 51.06 4.87 -57.85
C GLU A 112 52.46 4.27 -57.99
N ASN A 113 52.55 2.95 -58.24
CA ASN A 113 53.82 2.28 -58.54
C ASN A 113 54.44 2.80 -59.85
N GLU A 114 53.63 2.98 -60.89
CA GLU A 114 54.05 3.52 -62.19
C GLU A 114 54.51 4.97 -62.06
N GLU A 115 53.78 5.83 -61.34
CA GLU A 115 54.20 7.21 -61.05
C GLU A 115 55.53 7.25 -60.29
N ARG A 116 55.69 6.40 -59.27
CA ARG A 116 56.94 6.29 -58.50
C ARG A 116 58.12 5.88 -59.39
N GLN A 117 57.95 4.88 -60.26
CA GLN A 117 59.00 4.47 -61.19
C GLN A 117 59.35 5.59 -62.17
N LEU A 118 58.35 6.26 -62.75
CA LEU A 118 58.57 7.38 -63.64
C LEU A 118 59.25 8.57 -62.95
N ARG A 119 58.94 8.83 -61.67
CA ARG A 119 59.65 9.85 -60.86
C ARG A 119 61.11 9.47 -60.62
N GLU A 120 61.39 8.22 -60.28
CA GLU A 120 62.77 7.74 -60.10
C GLU A 120 63.57 7.85 -61.40
N GLU A 121 62.97 7.47 -62.54
CA GLU A 121 63.58 7.65 -63.87
C GLU A 121 63.79 9.13 -64.20
N LEU A 122 62.81 9.99 -63.92
CA LEU A 122 62.91 11.43 -64.13
C LEU A 122 64.04 12.02 -63.29
N GLU A 123 64.15 11.67 -62.00
CA GLU A 123 65.24 12.12 -61.13
C GLU A 123 66.61 11.65 -61.65
N GLN A 124 66.72 10.41 -62.13
CA GLN A 124 67.95 9.92 -62.73
C GLN A 124 68.33 10.68 -64.00
N VAL A 125 67.37 10.91 -64.89
CA VAL A 125 67.58 11.68 -66.13
C VAL A 125 67.90 13.14 -65.83
N ASP A 126 67.24 13.75 -64.84
CA ASP A 126 67.52 15.13 -64.43
C ASP A 126 68.89 15.26 -63.77
N LEU A 127 69.32 14.28 -62.97
CA LEU A 127 70.68 14.21 -62.43
C LEU A 127 71.71 14.06 -63.55
N GLN A 128 71.44 13.21 -64.55
CA GLN A 128 72.29 13.08 -65.74
C GLN A 128 72.33 14.38 -66.55
N ARG A 129 71.19 15.05 -66.72
CA ARG A 129 71.07 16.33 -67.41
C ARG A 129 71.81 17.43 -66.66
N GLN A 130 71.67 17.54 -65.35
CA GLN A 130 72.40 18.49 -64.50
C GLN A 130 73.90 18.19 -64.49
N THR A 131 74.32 16.92 -64.46
CA THR A 131 75.75 16.57 -64.55
C THR A 131 76.31 16.90 -65.94
N LEU A 132 75.56 16.72 -67.02
CA LEU A 132 75.95 17.14 -68.37
C LEU A 132 75.98 18.68 -68.51
N TYR A 133 74.96 19.40 -68.05
CA TYR A 133 74.96 20.87 -68.05
C TYR A 133 76.04 21.46 -67.15
N SER A 134 76.29 20.89 -65.98
CA SER A 134 77.39 21.32 -65.12
C SER A 134 78.75 20.98 -65.73
N LYS A 135 78.90 19.88 -66.47
CA LYS A 135 80.11 19.58 -67.26
C LYS A 135 80.28 20.52 -68.46
N GLN A 136 79.20 20.90 -69.12
CA GLN A 136 79.18 21.82 -70.27
C GLN A 136 79.39 23.28 -69.85
N GLY A 137 78.93 23.69 -68.66
CA GLY A 137 79.11 25.02 -68.09
C GLY A 137 80.43 25.21 -67.31
N ARG A 138 80.98 24.15 -66.68
CA ARG A 138 82.20 24.24 -65.86
C ARG A 138 83.48 24.49 -66.64
N SER A 139 83.56 24.10 -67.91
CA SER A 139 84.78 24.30 -68.72
C SER A 139 84.96 25.75 -69.18
N GLY A 140 83.91 26.59 -69.12
CA GLY A 140 83.92 28.00 -69.54
C GLY A 140 83.59 29.04 -68.47
N GLN A 141 83.06 28.66 -67.31
CA GLN A 141 82.56 29.61 -66.30
C GLN A 141 83.64 30.37 -65.51
N PHE A 142 84.83 29.81 -65.33
CA PHE A 142 85.85 30.39 -64.45
C PHE A 142 87.15 30.65 -65.22
N LYS A 143 87.45 31.93 -65.42
CA LYS A 143 88.67 32.40 -66.11
C LYS A 143 89.96 32.13 -65.30
N SER A 144 89.85 31.83 -64.00
CA SER A 144 90.97 31.46 -63.12
C SER A 144 90.54 30.46 -62.05
N LYS A 145 91.51 29.73 -61.48
CA LYS A 145 91.30 28.79 -60.36
C LYS A 145 90.72 29.50 -59.12
N ALA A 146 91.15 30.73 -58.84
CA ALA A 146 90.71 31.50 -57.68
C ALA A 146 89.20 31.82 -57.72
N LEU A 147 88.67 32.22 -58.89
CA LEU A 147 87.24 32.52 -59.05
C LEU A 147 86.35 31.27 -58.90
N ARG A 148 86.88 30.10 -59.26
CA ARG A 148 86.21 28.81 -59.05
C ARG A 148 86.18 28.46 -57.57
N ASP A 149 87.30 28.59 -56.88
CA ASP A 149 87.41 28.27 -55.46
C ASP A 149 86.53 29.22 -54.61
N ASP A 150 86.45 30.51 -54.96
CA ASP A 150 85.54 31.47 -54.31
C ASP A 150 84.05 31.14 -54.54
N TRP A 151 83.67 30.71 -55.75
CA TRP A 151 82.30 30.29 -56.03
C TRP A 151 81.94 29.00 -55.27
N ILE A 152 82.83 28.00 -55.26
CA ILE A 152 82.64 26.77 -54.49
C ILE A 152 82.50 27.07 -53.00
N ARG A 153 83.29 28.01 -52.46
CA ARG A 153 83.17 28.41 -51.04
C ARG A 153 81.82 29.04 -50.73
N ARG A 154 81.31 29.94 -51.58
CA ARG A 154 79.97 30.53 -51.39
C ARG A 154 78.86 29.49 -51.49
N GLU A 155 78.94 28.59 -52.48
CA GLU A 155 77.98 27.50 -52.64
C GLU A 155 78.00 26.54 -51.45
N MET A 156 79.20 26.22 -50.94
CA MET A 156 79.36 25.45 -49.72
C MET A 156 78.75 26.16 -48.51
N ASP A 157 78.96 27.47 -48.36
CA ASP A 157 78.39 28.26 -47.27
C ASP A 157 76.85 28.32 -47.34
N GLU A 158 76.27 28.48 -48.54
CA GLU A 158 74.82 28.45 -48.76
C GLU A 158 74.21 27.08 -48.45
N ILE A 159 74.84 26.00 -48.94
CA ILE A 159 74.41 24.63 -48.63
C ILE A 159 74.54 24.35 -47.13
N GLN A 160 75.61 24.81 -46.49
CA GLN A 160 75.82 24.64 -45.05
C GLN A 160 74.76 25.39 -44.22
N GLN A 161 74.39 26.61 -44.63
CA GLN A 161 73.29 27.35 -44.01
C GLN A 161 71.94 26.63 -44.18
N SER A 162 71.64 26.16 -45.39
CA SER A 162 70.45 25.36 -45.70
C SER A 162 70.39 24.09 -44.84
N TYR A 163 71.51 23.35 -44.76
CA TYR A 163 71.63 22.14 -43.97
C TYR A 163 71.37 22.40 -42.48
N ASN A 164 71.99 23.45 -41.92
CA ASN A 164 71.79 23.86 -40.53
C ASN A 164 70.33 24.28 -40.26
N MET A 165 69.69 24.94 -41.22
CA MET A 165 68.28 25.31 -41.10
C MET A 165 67.37 24.07 -41.11
N GLN A 166 67.61 23.11 -42.01
CA GLN A 166 66.86 21.85 -42.05
C GLN A 166 67.10 20.98 -40.81
N THR A 167 68.32 20.91 -40.29
CA THR A 167 68.59 20.13 -39.05
C THR A 167 67.94 20.77 -37.83
N SER A 168 67.94 22.10 -37.72
CA SER A 168 67.22 22.78 -36.63
C SER A 168 65.70 22.59 -36.75
N GLN A 169 65.14 22.66 -37.95
CA GLN A 169 63.72 22.38 -38.19
C GLN A 169 63.34 20.93 -37.84
N ALA A 170 64.16 19.95 -38.24
CA ALA A 170 63.95 18.54 -37.93
C ALA A 170 63.92 18.30 -36.41
N SER A 171 64.87 18.88 -35.67
CA SER A 171 64.93 18.79 -34.21
C SER A 171 63.69 19.38 -33.54
N VAL A 172 63.21 20.55 -33.99
CA VAL A 172 61.98 21.17 -33.48
C VAL A 172 60.76 20.29 -33.76
N THR A 173 60.64 19.74 -34.96
CA THR A 173 59.53 18.84 -35.30
C THR A 173 59.56 17.54 -34.51
N GLU A 174 60.74 16.99 -34.24
CA GLU A 174 60.91 15.76 -33.46
C GLU A 174 60.54 15.98 -31.99
N GLY A 175 60.91 17.13 -31.42
CA GLY A 175 60.46 17.56 -30.10
C GLY A 175 58.93 17.74 -30.02
N ALA A 176 58.31 18.37 -31.03
CA ALA A 176 56.86 18.50 -31.12
C ALA A 176 56.14 17.13 -31.26
N LEU A 177 56.74 16.19 -31.97
CA LEU A 177 56.20 14.84 -32.12
C LEU A 177 56.27 14.07 -30.79
N GLN A 178 57.34 14.24 -30.03
CA GLN A 178 57.49 13.64 -28.71
C GLN A 178 56.49 14.20 -27.69
N THR A 179 56.25 15.51 -27.70
CA THR A 179 55.22 16.12 -26.83
C THR A 179 53.81 15.68 -27.23
N LEU A 180 53.52 15.57 -28.53
CA LEU A 180 52.23 15.08 -28.99
C LEU A 180 52.01 13.61 -28.58
N ARG A 181 53.04 12.76 -28.67
CA ARG A 181 52.98 11.36 -28.20
C ARG A 181 52.68 11.25 -26.70
N SER A 182 53.32 12.07 -25.86
CA SER A 182 53.06 12.05 -24.42
C SER A 182 51.65 12.53 -24.08
N GLN A 183 51.14 13.55 -24.79
CA GLN A 183 49.75 14.00 -24.66
C GLN A 183 48.77 12.90 -25.07
N LEU A 184 49.04 12.19 -26.16
CA LEU A 184 48.19 11.12 -26.66
C LEU A 184 48.12 9.95 -25.65
N GLN A 185 49.23 9.62 -25.01
CA GLN A 185 49.28 8.63 -23.93
C GLN A 185 48.49 9.07 -22.70
N GLN A 186 48.62 10.34 -22.27
CA GLN A 186 47.83 10.85 -21.14
C GLN A 186 46.33 10.83 -21.42
N VAL A 187 45.93 11.12 -22.66
CA VAL A 187 44.52 11.08 -23.07
C VAL A 187 44.01 9.64 -23.10
N SER A 188 44.79 8.68 -23.62
CA SER A 188 44.38 7.28 -23.64
C SER A 188 44.22 6.69 -22.23
N GLU A 189 45.12 7.02 -21.30
CA GLU A 189 45.01 6.62 -19.88
C GLU A 189 43.76 7.23 -19.22
N LYS A 190 43.46 8.51 -19.49
CA LYS A 190 42.22 9.16 -19.02
C LYS A 190 40.97 8.50 -19.59
N ILE A 191 40.97 8.12 -20.87
CA ILE A 191 39.86 7.40 -21.48
C ILE A 191 39.68 6.02 -20.82
N GLY A 192 40.77 5.30 -20.54
CA GLY A 192 40.73 4.01 -19.85
C GLY A 192 40.07 4.12 -18.47
N THR A 193 40.57 5.04 -17.64
CA THR A 193 40.03 5.28 -16.29
C THR A 193 38.57 5.74 -16.30
N MET A 194 38.16 6.60 -17.26
CA MET A 194 36.75 6.99 -17.39
C MET A 194 35.86 5.81 -17.80
N ARG A 195 36.33 4.92 -18.68
CA ARG A 195 35.57 3.72 -19.06
C ARG A 195 35.39 2.76 -17.89
N GLU A 196 36.42 2.54 -17.07
CA GLU A 196 36.30 1.75 -15.85
C GLU A 196 35.27 2.35 -14.90
N GLN A 197 35.30 3.66 -14.66
CA GLN A 197 34.30 4.35 -13.84
C GLN A 197 32.88 4.26 -14.42
N GLU A 198 32.73 4.31 -15.74
CA GLU A 198 31.42 4.14 -16.39
C GLU A 198 30.88 2.72 -16.16
N THR A 199 31.74 1.70 -16.29
CA THR A 199 31.35 0.31 -16.07
C THR A 199 30.99 0.05 -14.60
N SER A 200 31.75 0.58 -13.65
CA SER A 200 31.45 0.42 -12.22
C SER A 200 30.13 1.10 -11.85
N ARG A 201 29.88 2.31 -12.35
CA ARG A 201 28.61 3.02 -12.13
C ARG A 201 27.42 2.31 -12.77
N LYS A 202 27.59 1.67 -13.92
CA LYS A 202 26.53 0.85 -14.54
C LYS A 202 26.15 -0.33 -13.66
N VAL A 203 27.13 -1.07 -13.14
CA VAL A 203 26.88 -2.21 -12.24
C VAL A 203 26.19 -1.75 -10.95
N GLU A 204 26.65 -0.64 -10.34
CA GLU A 204 25.98 -0.05 -9.16
C GLU A 204 24.55 0.41 -9.46
N SER A 205 24.31 0.98 -10.64
CA SER A 205 22.97 1.39 -11.06
C SER A 205 22.05 0.19 -11.27
N GLU A 206 22.55 -0.91 -11.83
CA GLU A 206 21.79 -2.15 -12.01
C GLU A 206 21.43 -2.78 -10.66
N SER A 207 22.38 -2.85 -9.71
CA SER A 207 22.10 -3.37 -8.36
C SER A 207 21.09 -2.51 -7.60
N LEU A 208 21.19 -1.18 -7.70
CA LEU A 208 20.23 -0.26 -7.09
C LEU A 208 18.82 -0.39 -7.68
N LEU A 209 18.72 -0.62 -9.00
CA LEU A 209 17.45 -0.88 -9.66
C LEU A 209 16.83 -2.20 -9.16
N GLU A 210 17.63 -3.25 -9.00
CA GLU A 210 17.17 -4.53 -8.47
C GLU A 210 16.67 -4.39 -7.03
N GLU A 211 17.44 -3.75 -6.14
CA GLU A 211 17.00 -3.44 -4.77
C GLU A 211 15.71 -2.62 -4.72
N MET A 212 15.59 -1.59 -5.59
CA MET A 212 14.38 -0.80 -5.69
C MET A 212 13.16 -1.64 -6.09
N THR A 213 13.33 -2.60 -7.01
CA THR A 213 12.23 -3.48 -7.40
C THR A 213 11.79 -4.39 -6.27
N LEU A 214 12.73 -4.94 -5.50
CA LEU A 214 12.45 -5.78 -4.34
C LEU A 214 11.71 -5.00 -3.25
N LEU A 215 12.20 -3.80 -2.91
CA LEU A 215 11.54 -2.92 -1.94
C LEU A 215 10.15 -2.50 -2.38
N LYS A 216 9.93 -2.31 -3.69
CA LYS A 216 8.61 -1.98 -4.24
C LYS A 216 7.62 -3.13 -4.04
N VAL A 217 8.05 -4.37 -4.34
CA VAL A 217 7.23 -5.57 -4.12
C VAL A 217 6.91 -5.76 -2.63
N GLU A 218 7.89 -5.57 -1.75
CA GLU A 218 7.67 -5.67 -0.30
C GLU A 218 6.69 -4.60 0.21
N ARG A 219 6.85 -3.36 -0.24
CA ARG A 219 5.92 -2.28 0.08
C ARG A 219 4.51 -2.59 -0.39
N ASP A 220 4.34 -3.12 -1.61
CA ASP A 220 3.01 -3.47 -2.13
C ASP A 220 2.37 -4.58 -1.28
N LYS A 221 3.13 -5.62 -0.91
CA LYS A 221 2.66 -6.67 0.02
C LYS A 221 2.21 -6.10 1.37
N LEU A 222 3.01 -5.22 1.97
CA LEU A 222 2.66 -4.58 3.24
C LEU A 222 1.41 -3.69 3.11
N THR A 223 1.23 -3.01 1.98
CA THR A 223 0.01 -2.21 1.74
C THR A 223 -1.23 -3.09 1.62
N ASP A 224 -1.13 -4.27 1.03
CA ASP A 224 -2.26 -5.20 0.92
C ASP A 224 -2.59 -5.84 2.27
N GLN A 225 -1.59 -6.23 3.05
CA GLN A 225 -1.79 -6.68 4.43
C GLN A 225 -2.47 -5.61 5.30
N ARG A 226 -2.04 -4.35 5.17
CA ARG A 226 -2.67 -3.23 5.88
C ARG A 226 -4.14 -3.05 5.47
N LYS A 227 -4.48 -3.21 4.20
CA LYS A 227 -5.88 -3.13 3.75
C LYS A 227 -6.72 -4.26 4.33
N GLU A 228 -6.19 -5.48 4.38
CA GLU A 228 -6.89 -6.63 4.94
C GLU A 228 -7.19 -6.42 6.42
N LEU A 229 -6.18 -6.07 7.21
CA LEU A 229 -6.34 -5.75 8.64
C LEU A 229 -7.35 -4.62 8.86
N TRP A 230 -7.39 -3.62 7.97
CA TRP A 230 -8.35 -2.54 8.09
C TRP A 230 -9.80 -2.98 7.80
N ARG A 231 -10.00 -3.95 6.90
CA ARG A 231 -11.33 -4.55 6.67
C ARG A 231 -11.76 -5.41 7.85
N GLU A 232 -10.84 -6.17 8.44
CA GLU A 232 -11.11 -6.97 9.64
C GLU A 232 -11.47 -6.07 10.83
N ASP A 233 -10.72 -4.98 11.03
CA ASP A 233 -10.98 -3.99 12.08
C ASP A 233 -12.37 -3.35 11.90
N ALA A 234 -12.72 -2.91 10.70
CA ALA A 234 -14.04 -2.36 10.40
C ALA A 234 -15.17 -3.37 10.63
N LYS A 235 -14.94 -4.65 10.29
CA LYS A 235 -15.92 -5.72 10.54
C LYS A 235 -16.08 -5.96 12.04
N LEU A 236 -14.98 -6.03 12.78
CA LEU A 236 -14.99 -6.20 14.24
C LEU A 236 -15.71 -5.03 14.91
N ASP A 237 -15.42 -3.79 14.52
CA ASP A 237 -16.10 -2.60 15.04
C ASP A 237 -17.61 -2.64 14.78
N SER A 238 -18.04 -3.05 13.58
CA SER A 238 -19.46 -3.23 13.28
C SER A 238 -20.09 -4.31 14.16
N THR A 239 -19.44 -5.46 14.33
CA THR A 239 -19.98 -6.53 15.19
C THR A 239 -20.04 -6.11 16.66
N LEU A 240 -19.05 -5.35 17.13
CA LEU A 240 -18.97 -4.87 18.50
C LEU A 240 -20.07 -3.84 18.77
N ASN A 241 -20.34 -2.94 17.82
CA ASN A 241 -21.45 -2.00 17.92
C ASN A 241 -22.80 -2.71 17.92
N ASN A 242 -23.01 -3.70 17.04
CA ASN A 242 -24.24 -4.50 17.03
C ASN A 242 -24.46 -5.23 18.37
N LEU A 243 -23.42 -5.89 18.89
CA LEU A 243 -23.50 -6.56 20.20
C LEU A 243 -23.77 -5.59 21.35
N ARG A 244 -23.19 -4.37 21.31
CA ARG A 244 -23.50 -3.32 22.30
C ARG A 244 -24.95 -2.88 22.20
N GLU A 245 -25.49 -2.71 21.00
CA GLU A 245 -26.89 -2.35 20.80
C GLU A 245 -27.85 -3.44 21.25
N GLU A 246 -27.55 -4.71 20.94
CA GLU A 246 -28.30 -5.87 21.42
C GLU A 246 -28.27 -5.96 22.94
N ARG A 247 -27.10 -5.78 23.56
CA ARG A 247 -26.97 -5.73 25.02
C ARG A 247 -27.84 -4.62 25.61
N HIS A 248 -27.77 -3.41 25.06
CA HIS A 248 -28.59 -2.28 25.52
C HIS A 248 -30.09 -2.53 25.29
N LYS A 249 -30.48 -3.22 24.23
CA LYS A 249 -31.87 -3.61 23.98
C LYS A 249 -32.36 -4.64 24.99
N ALA A 250 -31.54 -5.65 25.30
CA ALA A 250 -31.84 -6.65 26.32
C ALA A 250 -31.91 -6.02 27.72
N GLU A 251 -30.96 -5.14 28.07
CA GLU A 251 -30.99 -4.34 29.31
C GLU A 251 -32.26 -3.50 29.42
N ARG A 252 -32.66 -2.81 28.35
CA ARG A 252 -33.92 -2.03 28.33
C ARG A 252 -35.16 -2.90 28.45
N ALA A 253 -35.18 -4.07 27.80
CA ALA A 253 -36.30 -5.01 27.89
C ALA A 253 -36.44 -5.55 29.31
N LEU A 254 -35.32 -5.87 29.97
CA LEU A 254 -35.29 -6.26 31.37
C LEU A 254 -35.74 -5.10 32.28
N GLY A 255 -35.27 -3.88 32.05
CA GLY A 255 -35.71 -2.71 32.81
C GLY A 255 -37.20 -2.40 32.66
N ALA A 256 -37.81 -2.79 31.53
CA ALA A 256 -39.24 -2.60 31.27
C ALA A 256 -40.15 -3.59 32.02
N THR A 257 -39.62 -4.69 32.57
CA THR A 257 -40.40 -5.60 33.44
C THR A 257 -40.59 -5.06 34.85
N MET A 258 -39.84 -4.01 35.22
CA MET A 258 -39.92 -3.32 36.51
C MET A 258 -40.68 -2.00 36.38
N ASP A 259 -41.19 -1.47 37.50
CA ASP A 259 -41.74 -0.10 37.52
C ASP A 259 -40.64 0.90 37.13
N LYS A 260 -40.98 1.87 36.28
CA LYS A 260 -40.02 2.84 35.70
C LYS A 260 -39.26 3.61 36.78
N SER A 261 -39.90 3.88 37.92
CA SER A 261 -39.27 4.57 39.05
C SER A 261 -38.28 3.69 39.80
N THR A 262 -38.55 2.39 39.90
CA THR A 262 -37.71 1.41 40.62
C THR A 262 -36.55 0.91 39.75
N GLY A 263 -36.77 0.67 38.46
CA GLY A 263 -35.71 0.30 37.51
C GLY A 263 -34.65 1.39 37.38
N ALA A 264 -35.07 2.64 37.12
CA ALA A 264 -34.15 3.78 37.05
C ALA A 264 -33.40 4.00 38.38
N GLY A 265 -34.08 3.79 39.51
CA GLY A 265 -33.51 3.85 40.84
C GLY A 265 -32.40 2.82 41.05
N LEU A 266 -32.66 1.56 40.68
CA LEU A 266 -31.72 0.47 40.87
C LEU A 266 -30.47 0.63 40.00
N ASP A 267 -30.63 1.06 38.74
CA ASP A 267 -29.53 1.33 37.82
C ASP A 267 -28.65 2.48 38.32
N ALA A 268 -29.27 3.56 38.79
CA ALA A 268 -28.55 4.69 39.36
C ALA A 268 -27.82 4.30 40.66
N VAL A 269 -28.44 3.51 41.53
CA VAL A 269 -27.80 3.01 42.75
C VAL A 269 -26.59 2.13 42.42
N ARG A 270 -26.68 1.23 41.44
CA ARG A 270 -25.52 0.42 40.99
C ARG A 270 -24.39 1.29 40.42
N ARG A 271 -24.74 2.30 39.63
CA ARG A 271 -23.76 3.25 39.08
C ARG A 271 -23.07 4.04 40.20
N ILE A 272 -23.85 4.61 41.11
CA ILE A 272 -23.38 5.39 42.25
C ILE A 272 -22.51 4.53 43.18
N ALA A 273 -22.92 3.29 43.46
CA ALA A 273 -22.15 2.35 44.28
C ALA A 273 -20.78 2.03 43.66
N LYS A 274 -20.73 1.83 42.32
CA LYS A 274 -19.46 1.66 41.59
C LYS A 274 -18.60 2.91 41.59
N THR A 275 -19.20 4.10 41.41
CA THR A 275 -18.46 5.38 41.39
C THR A 275 -17.91 5.76 42.76
N LEU A 276 -18.68 5.53 43.82
CA LEU A 276 -18.28 5.82 45.21
C LEU A 276 -17.45 4.71 45.85
N ASN A 277 -17.26 3.59 45.14
CA ASN A 277 -16.51 2.39 45.57
C ASN A 277 -16.85 1.99 47.01
N LEU A 278 -18.14 1.78 47.29
CA LEU A 278 -18.65 1.47 48.62
C LEU A 278 -18.57 -0.03 48.90
N ASP A 279 -17.75 -0.44 49.88
CA ASP A 279 -17.59 -1.85 50.27
C ASP A 279 -18.84 -2.46 50.94
N GLY A 280 -19.77 -1.63 51.46
CA GLY A 280 -20.96 -2.06 52.19
C GLY A 280 -22.24 -2.15 51.35
N PHE A 281 -22.13 -2.30 50.02
CA PHE A 281 -23.25 -2.48 49.09
C PHE A 281 -23.29 -3.92 48.59
N TYR A 282 -24.33 -4.66 48.97
CA TYR A 282 -24.50 -6.07 48.58
C TYR A 282 -25.36 -6.25 47.33
N GLY A 283 -26.22 -5.27 47.03
CA GLY A 283 -27.12 -5.31 45.87
C GLY A 283 -28.58 -5.55 46.24
N PRO A 284 -29.47 -5.61 45.24
CA PRO A 284 -30.87 -5.95 45.43
C PRO A 284 -31.07 -7.39 45.90
N LEU A 285 -32.14 -7.62 46.66
CA LEU A 285 -32.45 -8.91 47.27
C LEU A 285 -32.52 -10.06 46.26
N TYR A 286 -33.02 -9.84 45.05
CA TYR A 286 -33.09 -10.88 44.01
C TYR A 286 -31.73 -11.43 43.54
N GLU A 287 -30.62 -10.74 43.81
CA GLU A 287 -29.26 -11.23 43.47
C GLU A 287 -28.63 -12.04 44.61
N LEU A 288 -29.26 -12.06 45.79
CA LEU A 288 -28.67 -12.58 47.04
C LEU A 288 -29.21 -13.95 47.44
N PHE A 289 -30.17 -14.51 46.71
CA PHE A 289 -30.67 -15.86 46.94
C PHE A 289 -30.98 -16.56 45.62
N ASN A 290 -30.92 -17.89 45.62
CA ASN A 290 -31.34 -18.73 44.50
C ASN A 290 -32.53 -19.61 44.93
N VAL A 291 -33.36 -19.95 43.95
CA VAL A 291 -34.55 -20.81 44.09
C VAL A 291 -34.50 -21.87 43.00
N THR A 292 -35.09 -23.04 43.27
CA THR A 292 -35.34 -24.05 42.24
C THR A 292 -36.56 -23.65 41.40
N ASP A 293 -36.49 -23.86 40.08
CA ASP A 293 -37.50 -23.42 39.10
C ASP A 293 -38.94 -23.82 39.46
N GLU A 294 -39.13 -24.96 40.14
CA GLU A 294 -40.42 -25.44 40.61
C GLU A 294 -41.16 -24.46 41.55
N TYR A 295 -40.43 -23.63 42.31
CA TYR A 295 -41.00 -22.70 43.30
C TYR A 295 -40.82 -21.23 42.93
N ASP A 296 -40.22 -20.92 41.78
CA ASP A 296 -39.89 -19.54 41.38
C ASP A 296 -41.13 -18.63 41.31
N VAL A 297 -42.20 -19.10 40.69
CA VAL A 297 -43.47 -18.35 40.60
C VAL A 297 -44.04 -18.05 41.99
N ALA A 298 -44.01 -19.03 42.90
CA ALA A 298 -44.54 -18.89 44.26
C ALA A 298 -43.73 -17.89 45.09
N VAL A 299 -42.40 -17.92 44.97
CA VAL A 299 -41.50 -16.98 45.64
C VAL A 299 -41.67 -15.57 45.06
N ASN A 300 -41.72 -15.43 43.73
CA ASN A 300 -41.89 -14.14 43.06
C ASN A 300 -43.20 -13.45 43.44
N VAL A 301 -44.31 -14.19 43.45
CA VAL A 301 -45.63 -13.64 43.83
C VAL A 301 -45.66 -13.28 45.32
N THR A 302 -45.03 -14.07 46.17
CA THR A 302 -45.02 -13.83 47.63
C THR A 302 -44.13 -12.65 48.00
N ALA A 303 -42.95 -12.52 47.39
CA ALA A 303 -42.00 -11.45 47.71
C ALA A 303 -42.33 -10.12 47.01
N GLY A 304 -42.90 -10.18 45.80
CA GLY A 304 -43.38 -9.00 45.05
C GLY A 304 -42.33 -7.90 44.95
N SER A 305 -42.69 -6.67 45.34
CA SER A 305 -41.78 -5.51 45.29
C SER A 305 -40.60 -5.59 46.27
N SER A 306 -40.63 -6.51 47.24
CA SER A 306 -39.58 -6.67 48.25
C SER A 306 -38.29 -7.23 47.66
N LEU A 307 -38.38 -7.92 46.51
CA LEU A 307 -37.23 -8.43 45.76
C LEU A 307 -36.29 -7.33 45.26
N PHE A 308 -36.83 -6.13 45.02
CA PHE A 308 -36.06 -4.98 44.55
C PHE A 308 -35.46 -4.15 45.69
N HIS A 309 -35.60 -4.58 46.94
CA HIS A 309 -34.99 -3.89 48.08
C HIS A 309 -33.49 -4.11 48.06
N VAL A 310 -32.75 -3.01 48.21
CA VAL A 310 -31.29 -3.01 48.16
C VAL A 310 -30.72 -3.26 49.55
N VAL A 311 -29.95 -4.33 49.70
CA VAL A 311 -29.29 -4.71 50.95
C VAL A 311 -27.96 -3.97 51.08
N VAL A 312 -27.78 -3.35 52.24
CA VAL A 312 -26.59 -2.56 52.60
C VAL A 312 -26.15 -2.88 54.02
N ASP A 313 -24.87 -2.73 54.31
CA ASP A 313 -24.30 -3.07 55.62
C ASP A 313 -24.87 -2.18 56.75
N THR A 314 -24.83 -0.85 56.57
CA THR A 314 -25.27 0.11 57.59
C THR A 314 -26.18 1.21 57.04
N ASP A 315 -26.97 1.82 57.93
CA ASP A 315 -27.80 3.00 57.59
C ASP A 315 -26.98 4.18 57.04
N GLN A 316 -25.73 4.31 57.48
CA GLN A 316 -24.86 5.39 57.02
C GLN A 316 -24.55 5.22 55.53
N THR A 317 -24.27 3.98 55.11
CA THR A 317 -24.07 3.64 53.69
C THR A 317 -25.36 3.87 52.90
N ALA A 318 -26.52 3.46 53.44
CA ALA A 318 -27.82 3.72 52.83
C ALA A 318 -28.06 5.22 52.60
N THR A 319 -27.78 6.04 53.62
CA THR A 319 -27.99 7.50 53.59
C THR A 319 -27.08 8.17 52.56
N ARG A 320 -25.80 7.76 52.49
CA ARG A 320 -24.86 8.27 51.49
C ARG A 320 -25.31 8.00 50.06
N ILE A 321 -25.78 6.78 49.80
CA ILE A 321 -26.31 6.41 48.47
C ILE A 321 -27.60 7.20 48.18
N LEU A 322 -28.49 7.33 49.17
CA LEU A 322 -29.76 8.06 49.04
C LEU A 322 -29.54 9.56 48.78
N GLU A 323 -28.57 10.20 49.42
CA GLU A 323 -28.20 11.59 49.16
C GLU A 323 -27.70 11.80 47.72
N ALA A 324 -26.86 10.87 47.23
CA ALA A 324 -26.38 10.90 45.85
C ALA A 324 -27.52 10.65 44.85
N LEU A 325 -28.40 9.70 45.15
CA LEU A 325 -29.56 9.36 44.32
C LEU A 325 -30.56 10.54 44.23
N ASN A 326 -30.80 11.23 45.34
CA ASN A 326 -31.67 12.40 45.40
C ASN A 326 -31.11 13.60 44.63
N LYS A 327 -29.78 13.79 44.64
CA LYS A 327 -29.12 14.82 43.82
C LYS A 327 -29.35 14.58 42.32
N GLU A 328 -29.35 13.32 41.90
CA GLU A 328 -29.59 12.92 40.51
C GLU A 328 -31.09 12.78 40.15
N LYS A 329 -32.00 12.89 41.13
CA LYS A 329 -33.45 12.64 40.99
C LYS A 329 -33.77 11.33 40.27
N ALA A 330 -32.96 10.30 40.52
CA ALA A 330 -32.90 9.12 39.65
C ALA A 330 -33.84 7.97 40.08
N GLY A 331 -35.04 8.27 40.59
CA GLY A 331 -36.07 7.25 40.87
C GLY A 331 -36.26 6.92 42.36
N ARG A 332 -36.90 5.78 42.65
CA ARG A 332 -37.28 5.33 44.00
C ARG A 332 -36.67 3.97 44.31
N VAL A 333 -35.90 3.91 45.39
CA VAL A 333 -35.27 2.67 45.89
C VAL A 333 -35.55 2.54 47.38
N THR A 334 -35.84 1.32 47.84
CA THR A 334 -35.97 0.99 49.25
C THR A 334 -34.71 0.25 49.69
N PHE A 335 -34.07 0.72 50.76
CA PHE A 335 -32.87 0.10 51.34
C PHE A 335 -33.23 -0.77 52.54
N MET A 336 -32.52 -1.89 52.70
CA MET A 336 -32.59 -2.80 53.82
C MET A 336 -31.22 -2.87 54.52
N PRO A 337 -30.98 -2.01 55.52
CA PRO A 337 -29.71 -1.96 56.23
C PRO A 337 -29.61 -3.11 57.25
N LEU A 338 -28.56 -3.93 57.13
CA LEU A 338 -28.36 -5.14 57.95
C LEU A 338 -28.32 -4.82 59.44
N ASN A 339 -27.72 -3.69 59.82
CA ASN A 339 -27.62 -3.23 61.21
C ASN A 339 -28.97 -2.91 61.90
N ARG A 340 -30.07 -2.75 61.16
CA ARG A 340 -31.41 -2.45 61.73
C ARG A 340 -32.45 -3.55 61.52
N LEU A 341 -32.07 -4.66 60.89
CA LEU A 341 -33.00 -5.76 60.64
C LEU A 341 -33.31 -6.50 61.94
N ASN A 342 -34.56 -6.39 62.39
CA ASN A 342 -35.08 -7.16 63.51
C ASN A 342 -35.86 -8.37 62.99
N THR A 343 -35.25 -9.55 63.03
CA THR A 343 -35.93 -10.80 62.68
C THR A 343 -36.75 -11.30 63.87
N LYS A 344 -38.01 -11.65 63.62
CA LYS A 344 -38.84 -12.36 64.62
C LYS A 344 -38.65 -13.86 64.41
N PRO A 345 -38.22 -14.63 65.41
CA PRO A 345 -38.17 -16.08 65.27
C PRO A 345 -39.59 -16.60 65.05
N SER A 346 -39.83 -17.12 63.85
CA SER A 346 -41.14 -17.64 63.45
C SER A 346 -41.14 -19.15 63.65
N THR A 347 -42.00 -19.64 64.53
CA THR A 347 -42.23 -21.08 64.69
C THR A 347 -43.16 -21.53 63.57
N TYR A 348 -42.65 -22.31 62.63
CA TYR A 348 -43.44 -22.86 61.53
C TYR A 348 -44.22 -24.10 61.99
N PRO A 349 -45.51 -24.24 61.65
CA PRO A 349 -46.27 -25.45 61.96
C PRO A 349 -45.76 -26.64 61.15
N GLU A 350 -45.69 -27.81 61.78
CA GLU A 350 -45.42 -29.08 61.09
C GLU A 350 -46.74 -29.64 60.54
N ALA A 351 -46.97 -29.43 59.25
CA ALA A 351 -48.12 -29.99 58.53
C ALA A 351 -47.60 -30.95 57.44
N GLU A 352 -48.30 -32.07 57.20
CA GLU A 352 -47.92 -33.05 56.16
C GLU A 352 -48.05 -32.46 54.74
N ASP A 353 -48.95 -31.48 54.55
CA ASP A 353 -49.28 -30.89 53.25
C ASP A 353 -48.61 -29.52 52.97
N ALA A 354 -47.73 -29.04 53.85
CA ALA A 354 -47.08 -27.72 53.69
C ALA A 354 -45.63 -27.71 54.18
N PHE A 355 -44.77 -27.02 53.45
CA PHE A 355 -43.37 -26.81 53.84
C PHE A 355 -43.04 -25.31 53.91
N PRO A 356 -42.16 -24.88 54.85
CA PRO A 356 -41.69 -23.51 54.91
C PRO A 356 -40.89 -23.13 53.65
N MET A 357 -41.29 -22.04 53.00
CA MET A 357 -40.64 -21.53 51.78
C MET A 357 -39.13 -21.26 51.99
N ILE A 358 -38.73 -20.79 53.18
CA ILE A 358 -37.33 -20.53 53.53
C ILE A 358 -36.42 -21.75 53.41
N LYS A 359 -36.94 -22.98 53.58
CA LYS A 359 -36.16 -24.22 53.45
C LYS A 359 -35.83 -24.56 51.99
N LYS A 360 -36.46 -23.89 51.03
CA LYS A 360 -36.26 -24.08 49.58
C LYS A 360 -35.48 -22.93 48.92
N LEU A 361 -35.08 -21.93 49.70
CA LEU A 361 -34.20 -20.84 49.27
C LEU A 361 -32.77 -21.15 49.68
N THR A 362 -31.81 -20.91 48.80
CA THR A 362 -30.39 -20.96 49.13
C THR A 362 -29.84 -19.53 49.12
N PHE A 363 -29.29 -19.08 50.25
CA PHE A 363 -28.70 -17.75 50.43
C PHE A 363 -27.46 -17.84 51.32
N ASP A 364 -26.62 -16.79 51.31
CA ASP A 364 -25.40 -16.70 52.11
C ASP A 364 -25.75 -16.66 53.62
N PRO A 365 -25.17 -17.55 54.46
CA PRO A 365 -25.54 -17.69 55.88
C PRO A 365 -25.26 -16.48 56.78
#